data_AF-A0A7X4KXT3-F1
#
_entry.id   AF-A0A7X4KXT3-F1
#
_cell.length_a   1.000
_cell.length_b   1.000
_cell.length_c   1.000
_cell.angle_alpha   90.00
_cell.angle_beta   90.00
_cell.angle_gamma   90.00
#
_symmetry.space_group_name_H-M   'P 1'
#
loop_
_entity.id
_entity.type
_entity.pdbx_description
1 polymer ?
#
loop_
_entity_poly.entity_id
_entity_poly.type
_entity_poly.pdbx_seq_one_letter_code
_entity_poly.pdbx_strand_id
1 'polypeptide(L)'
;MTSPPDSTEQRYLDELLAAMRGPCEATFPAYPVADTLPELKFPSDTPSAPTPSFLSERFEKEFRTTLLIHHYFLKAPLARNSFEAAFVRAARAGGHDIQKAPEGQRFWDVEMDGQRISLKSTSAKDLRVGSLHISKLCEAAWIQDARSASHRERNTKQLFAEYTATVNAIIQLRLFKKKGLYEMVRIPTSVLAQVADVPRVEFASEGPSIGIPVGQDPPDFTLKLDRSDAKVTLARIDKRVCTVEGTWRLAPQTPR
;
A
#
# COMPACT_ATOMS: atom_id res chain seq x y z
N MET A 1 8.70 -29.20 -35.13
CA MET A 1 9.16 -30.14 -34.09
C MET A 1 9.98 -29.34 -33.09
N THR A 2 9.41 -28.99 -31.95
CA THR A 2 10.16 -28.40 -30.84
C THR A 2 11.04 -29.51 -30.26
N SER A 3 12.36 -29.29 -30.24
CA SER A 3 13.29 -30.18 -29.53
C SER A 3 12.78 -30.39 -28.10
N PRO A 4 12.90 -31.61 -27.53
CA PRO A 4 12.56 -31.83 -26.13
C PRO A 4 13.37 -30.84 -25.26
N PRO A 5 12.78 -30.33 -24.15
CA PRO A 5 13.49 -29.41 -23.26
C PRO A 5 14.81 -30.04 -22.82
N ASP A 6 15.88 -29.24 -22.83
CA ASP A 6 17.18 -29.67 -22.29
C ASP A 6 16.94 -30.18 -20.86
N SER A 7 17.60 -31.28 -20.48
CA SER A 7 17.58 -31.83 -19.11
C SER A 7 17.75 -30.77 -18.01
N THR A 8 18.48 -29.69 -18.31
CA THR A 8 18.64 -28.53 -17.44
C THR A 8 17.36 -27.68 -17.35
N GLU A 9 16.71 -27.41 -18.49
CA GLU A 9 15.45 -26.66 -18.57
C GLU A 9 14.32 -27.40 -17.85
N GLN A 10 14.21 -28.72 -18.05
CA GLN A 10 13.21 -29.54 -17.37
C GLN A 10 13.39 -29.50 -15.85
N ARG A 11 14.64 -29.61 -15.37
CA ARG A 11 14.96 -29.49 -13.94
C ARG A 11 14.56 -28.12 -13.38
N TYR A 12 14.87 -27.03 -14.08
CA TYR A 12 14.47 -25.68 -13.64
C TYR A 12 12.95 -25.50 -13.64
N LEU A 13 12.25 -26.05 -14.62
CA LEU A 13 10.78 -26.02 -14.67
C LEU A 13 10.17 -26.78 -13.49
N ASP A 14 10.69 -27.96 -13.17
CA ASP A 14 10.22 -28.76 -12.04
C ASP A 14 10.49 -28.05 -10.70
N GLU A 15 11.68 -27.48 -10.54
CA GLU A 15 12.04 -26.66 -9.35
C GLU A 15 11.11 -25.44 -9.21
N LEU A 16 10.81 -24.74 -10.31
CA LEU A 16 9.93 -23.58 -10.33
C LEU A 16 8.48 -23.96 -9.99
N LEU A 17 7.97 -25.03 -10.59
CA LEU A 17 6.62 -25.55 -10.32
C LEU A 17 6.49 -26.00 -8.86
N ALA A 18 7.54 -26.64 -8.31
CA ALA A 18 7.58 -26.99 -6.89
C ALA A 18 7.58 -25.74 -6.00
N ALA A 19 8.34 -24.70 -6.34
CA ALA A 19 8.36 -23.43 -5.60
C ALA A 19 6.99 -22.72 -5.63
N MET A 20 6.32 -22.68 -6.80
CA MET A 20 4.97 -22.10 -6.95
C MET A 20 3.90 -22.86 -6.16
N ARG A 21 4.08 -24.18 -6.00
CA ARG A 21 3.21 -25.06 -5.20
C ARG A 21 3.64 -25.13 -3.73
N GLY A 22 4.75 -24.49 -3.37
CA GLY A 22 5.32 -24.52 -2.03
C GLY A 22 4.38 -23.96 -0.96
N PRO A 23 4.65 -24.24 0.33
CA PRO A 23 3.76 -23.83 1.41
C PRO A 23 3.76 -22.31 1.54
N CYS A 24 2.62 -21.71 1.20
CA CYS A 24 2.34 -20.32 1.44
C CYS A 24 0.92 -20.25 2.00
N GLU A 25 0.84 -20.10 3.32
CA GLU A 25 -0.44 -19.96 4.00
C GLU A 25 -0.96 -18.54 3.76
N ALA A 26 -2.16 -18.46 3.20
CA ALA A 26 -2.78 -17.20 2.84
C ALA A 26 -4.06 -17.01 3.65
N THR A 27 -4.31 -15.80 4.15
CA THR A 27 -5.50 -15.49 4.97
C THR A 27 -6.10 -14.17 4.52
N PHE A 28 -7.43 -14.17 4.33
CA PHE A 28 -8.22 -13.08 3.76
C PHE A 28 -9.52 -12.87 4.56
N PRO A 29 -10.03 -11.63 4.65
CA PRO A 29 -11.43 -11.40 4.99
C PRO A 29 -12.32 -12.07 3.92
N ALA A 30 -13.50 -12.57 4.32
CA ALA A 30 -14.39 -13.32 3.43
C ALA A 30 -14.59 -12.61 2.09
N TYR A 31 -14.38 -13.34 0.99
CA TYR A 31 -14.52 -12.82 -0.37
C TYR A 31 -15.97 -12.39 -0.63
N PRO A 32 -16.24 -11.17 -1.12
CA PRO A 32 -17.54 -10.87 -1.69
C PRO A 32 -17.72 -11.73 -2.96
N VAL A 33 -18.77 -12.55 -2.98
CA VAL A 33 -19.14 -13.35 -4.16
C VAL A 33 -19.56 -12.36 -5.26
N ALA A 34 -19.03 -12.54 -6.47
CA ALA A 34 -19.11 -11.60 -7.59
C ALA A 34 -20.53 -11.26 -8.08
N ASP A 35 -21.58 -11.93 -7.58
CA ASP A 35 -22.95 -11.81 -8.08
C ASP A 35 -23.84 -10.82 -7.32
N THR A 36 -23.32 -10.10 -6.33
CA THR A 36 -24.13 -9.10 -5.60
C THR A 36 -23.33 -7.82 -5.39
N LEU A 37 -23.35 -6.91 -6.37
CA LEU A 37 -23.03 -5.50 -6.15
C LEU A 37 -24.33 -4.78 -5.75
N PRO A 38 -24.53 -4.39 -4.47
CA PRO A 38 -25.65 -3.54 -4.12
C PRO A 38 -25.38 -2.09 -4.58
N GLU A 39 -26.42 -1.46 -5.12
CA GLU A 39 -26.43 -0.04 -5.47
C GLU A 39 -26.05 0.83 -4.26
N LEU A 40 -25.01 1.64 -4.42
CA LEU A 40 -24.58 2.64 -3.43
C LEU A 40 -25.58 3.80 -3.39
N LYS A 41 -26.40 3.86 -2.33
CA LYS A 41 -27.05 5.08 -1.86
C LYS A 41 -26.36 5.56 -0.57
N PHE A 42 -25.94 6.82 -0.55
CA PHE A 42 -25.60 7.60 0.64
C PHE A 42 -26.86 8.38 1.10
N PRO A 43 -27.06 8.79 2.38
CA PRO A 43 -26.05 9.17 3.39
C PRO A 43 -26.32 8.74 4.86
N SER A 44 -25.32 8.87 5.75
CA SER A 44 -25.39 9.40 7.14
C SER A 44 -24.31 8.84 8.08
N ASP A 45 -24.01 9.61 9.14
CA ASP A 45 -22.91 9.54 10.12
C ASP A 45 -22.80 8.23 10.93
N THR A 46 -22.42 7.14 10.26
CA THR A 46 -21.95 5.89 10.90
C THR A 46 -20.57 5.52 10.35
N PRO A 47 -19.75 4.73 11.07
CA PRO A 47 -18.50 4.21 10.51
C PRO A 47 -18.85 3.56 9.17
N SER A 48 -18.33 4.12 8.07
CA SER A 48 -18.67 3.66 6.73
C SER A 48 -18.54 2.15 6.67
N ALA A 49 -19.57 1.47 6.14
CA ALA A 49 -19.53 0.04 5.89
C ALA A 49 -18.17 -0.34 5.27
N PRO A 50 -17.55 -1.45 5.68
CA PRO A 50 -16.23 -1.82 5.19
C PRO A 50 -16.26 -1.85 3.66
N THR A 51 -15.38 -1.06 3.04
CA THR A 51 -15.21 -1.12 1.58
C THR A 51 -14.94 -2.57 1.19
N PRO A 52 -15.68 -3.15 0.23
CA PRO A 52 -15.46 -4.51 -0.20
C PRO A 52 -13.99 -4.74 -0.57
N SER A 53 -13.45 -5.89 -0.19
CA SER A 53 -12.10 -6.27 -0.60
C SER A 53 -12.04 -6.38 -2.12
N PHE A 54 -10.97 -5.87 -2.73
CA PHE A 54 -10.68 -6.12 -4.15
C PHE A 54 -9.99 -7.48 -4.36
N LEU A 55 -9.65 -8.21 -3.30
CA LEU A 55 -9.06 -9.52 -3.46
C LEU A 55 -10.16 -10.51 -3.85
N SER A 56 -9.97 -11.18 -4.98
CA SER A 56 -10.70 -12.40 -5.35
C SER A 56 -9.76 -13.60 -5.27
N GLU A 57 -10.29 -14.82 -5.33
CA GLU A 57 -9.47 -16.04 -5.39
C GLU A 57 -8.47 -16.01 -6.56
N ARG A 58 -8.88 -15.46 -7.70
CA ARG A 58 -8.01 -15.34 -8.88
C ARG A 58 -6.90 -14.31 -8.67
N PHE A 59 -7.21 -13.16 -8.03
CA PHE A 59 -6.19 -12.20 -7.63
C PHE A 59 -5.18 -12.87 -6.71
N GLU A 60 -5.68 -13.51 -5.65
CA GLU A 60 -4.88 -14.15 -4.61
C GLU A 60 -3.87 -15.12 -5.21
N LYS A 61 -4.36 -16.04 -6.03
CA LYS A 61 -3.56 -17.09 -6.64
C LYS A 61 -2.45 -16.50 -7.51
N GLU A 62 -2.78 -15.48 -8.30
CA GLU A 62 -1.81 -14.81 -9.18
C GLU A 62 -0.75 -14.03 -8.39
N PHE A 63 -1.18 -13.30 -7.36
CA PHE A 63 -0.29 -12.52 -6.50
C PHE A 63 0.62 -13.43 -5.69
N ARG A 64 0.09 -14.49 -5.08
CA ARG A 64 0.84 -15.50 -4.33
C ARG A 64 1.87 -16.20 -5.21
N THR A 65 1.48 -16.59 -6.41
CA THR A 65 2.39 -17.20 -7.38
C THR A 65 3.55 -16.27 -7.71
N THR A 66 3.26 -15.00 -7.99
CA THR A 66 4.29 -13.99 -8.28
C THR A 66 5.22 -13.78 -7.08
N LEU A 67 4.66 -13.71 -5.86
CA LEU A 67 5.39 -13.64 -4.61
C LEU A 67 6.39 -14.81 -4.46
N LEU A 68 5.93 -16.05 -4.64
CA LEU A 68 6.74 -17.25 -4.49
C LEU A 68 7.88 -17.32 -5.50
N ILE A 69 7.59 -17.03 -6.77
CA ILE A 69 8.60 -16.97 -7.84
C ILE A 69 9.67 -15.91 -7.51
N HIS A 70 9.24 -14.71 -7.11
CA HIS A 70 10.15 -13.62 -6.76
C HIS A 70 11.09 -14.02 -5.60
N HIS A 71 10.56 -14.68 -4.57
CA HIS A 71 11.36 -15.16 -3.44
C HIS A 71 12.30 -16.29 -3.80
N TYR A 72 11.87 -17.21 -4.67
CA TYR A 72 12.70 -18.31 -5.14
C TYR A 72 13.97 -17.78 -5.84
N PHE A 73 13.80 -16.86 -6.78
CA PHE A 73 14.92 -16.35 -7.58
C PHE A 73 15.73 -15.27 -6.89
N LEU A 74 15.08 -14.29 -6.28
CA LEU A 74 15.74 -13.07 -5.82
C LEU A 74 16.03 -13.07 -4.32
N LYS A 75 15.37 -13.95 -3.54
CA LYS A 75 15.47 -14.00 -2.07
C LYS A 75 15.33 -12.62 -1.42
N ALA A 76 14.53 -11.76 -2.05
CA ALA A 76 14.42 -10.34 -1.74
C ALA A 76 12.94 -9.93 -1.58
N PRO A 77 12.64 -8.86 -0.82
CA PRO A 77 11.31 -8.29 -0.76
C PRO A 77 10.82 -7.83 -2.16
N LEU A 78 9.51 -7.71 -2.35
CA LEU A 78 8.99 -7.01 -3.54
C LEU A 78 9.22 -5.50 -3.34
N ALA A 79 10.27 -4.99 -3.98
CA ALA A 79 10.49 -3.56 -4.12
C ALA A 79 9.35 -2.91 -4.92
N ARG A 80 9.25 -1.58 -4.89
CA ARG A 80 8.12 -0.81 -5.46
C ARG A 80 7.75 -1.25 -6.88
N ASN A 81 8.71 -1.31 -7.80
CA ASN A 81 8.44 -1.66 -9.20
C ASN A 81 7.95 -3.10 -9.36
N SER A 82 8.55 -4.05 -8.63
CA SER A 82 8.10 -5.45 -8.63
C SER A 82 6.70 -5.58 -8.01
N PHE A 83 6.42 -4.82 -6.95
CA PHE A 83 5.10 -4.81 -6.33
C PHE A 83 4.03 -4.27 -7.28
N GLU A 84 4.27 -3.14 -7.94
CA GLU A 84 3.34 -2.58 -8.93
C GLU A 84 3.05 -3.58 -10.06
N ALA A 85 4.09 -4.21 -10.63
CA ALA A 85 3.91 -5.20 -11.68
C ALA A 85 3.09 -6.41 -11.20
N ALA A 86 3.39 -6.92 -9.99
CA ALA A 86 2.65 -8.02 -9.38
C ALA A 86 1.18 -7.66 -9.10
N PHE A 87 0.94 -6.45 -8.59
CA PHE A 87 -0.40 -5.95 -8.29
C PHE A 87 -1.24 -5.82 -9.56
N VAL A 88 -0.71 -5.19 -10.61
CA VAL A 88 -1.41 -5.03 -11.89
C VAL A 88 -1.74 -6.38 -12.51
N ARG A 89 -0.80 -7.33 -12.49
CA ARG A 89 -1.02 -8.67 -13.00
C ARG A 89 -2.11 -9.42 -12.23
N ALA A 90 -2.08 -9.35 -10.90
CA ALA A 90 -3.07 -9.99 -10.04
C ALA A 90 -4.46 -9.34 -10.15
N ALA A 91 -4.53 -8.01 -10.22
CA ALA A 91 -5.79 -7.27 -10.43
C ALA A 91 -6.46 -7.68 -11.74
N ARG A 92 -5.72 -7.76 -12.86
CA ARG A 92 -6.24 -8.26 -14.14
C ARG A 92 -6.72 -9.70 -14.04
N ALA A 93 -5.94 -10.57 -13.39
CA ALA A 93 -6.34 -11.96 -13.17
C ALA A 93 -7.62 -12.06 -12.32
N GLY A 94 -7.79 -11.13 -11.38
CA GLY A 94 -8.97 -10.96 -10.54
C GLY A 94 -10.22 -10.42 -11.26
N GLY A 95 -10.09 -9.96 -12.51
CA GLY A 95 -11.19 -9.42 -13.30
C GLY A 95 -11.37 -7.91 -13.23
N HIS A 96 -10.45 -7.19 -12.56
CA HIS A 96 -10.52 -5.73 -12.47
C HIS A 96 -10.05 -5.06 -13.76
N ASP A 97 -10.71 -3.97 -14.13
CA ASP A 97 -10.16 -3.05 -15.12
C ASP A 97 -9.04 -2.26 -14.45
N ILE A 98 -7.82 -2.37 -14.96
CA ILE A 98 -6.66 -1.73 -14.34
C ILE A 98 -5.64 -1.19 -15.35
N GLN A 99 -5.29 0.07 -15.13
CA GLN A 99 -4.38 0.83 -15.95
C GLN A 99 -3.30 1.48 -15.08
N LYS A 100 -2.09 1.59 -15.63
CA LYS A 100 -1.00 2.30 -14.96
C LYS A 100 -1.15 3.80 -15.16
N ALA A 101 -0.71 4.56 -14.18
CA ALA A 101 -0.58 6.00 -14.31
C ALA A 101 0.36 6.36 -15.48
N PRO A 102 0.09 7.44 -16.22
CA PRO A 102 1.04 7.99 -17.19
C PRO A 102 2.37 8.34 -16.53
N GLU A 103 3.45 8.35 -17.33
CA GLU A 103 4.75 8.79 -16.82
C GLU A 103 4.68 10.24 -16.34
N GLY A 104 5.31 10.53 -15.19
CA GLY A 104 5.26 11.85 -14.56
C GLY A 104 3.96 12.15 -13.81
N GLN A 105 2.97 11.25 -13.83
CA GLN A 105 1.74 11.40 -13.07
C GLN A 105 2.05 11.48 -11.55
N ARG A 106 1.45 12.48 -10.91
CA ARG A 106 1.61 12.69 -9.47
C ARG A 106 0.58 11.87 -8.69
N PHE A 107 1.00 11.44 -7.49
CA PHE A 107 0.20 10.85 -6.40
C PHE A 107 -0.30 9.41 -6.51
N TRP A 108 -0.75 8.99 -7.68
CA TRP A 108 -1.29 7.64 -7.89
C TRP A 108 -0.43 6.87 -8.90
N ASP A 109 -0.49 5.55 -8.78
CA ASP A 109 0.36 4.63 -9.53
C ASP A 109 -0.50 3.77 -10.49
N VAL A 110 -1.72 3.44 -10.09
CA VAL A 110 -2.70 2.69 -10.91
C VAL A 110 -4.11 3.24 -10.74
N GLU A 111 -4.94 3.09 -11.77
CA GLU A 111 -6.39 3.28 -11.69
C GLU A 111 -7.05 1.91 -11.88
N MET A 112 -7.86 1.48 -10.91
CA MET A 112 -8.51 0.18 -10.86
C MET A 112 -10.01 0.36 -10.64
N ASP A 113 -10.84 -0.09 -11.56
CA ASP A 113 -12.30 0.10 -11.56
C ASP A 113 -12.71 1.56 -11.30
N GLY A 114 -12.01 2.50 -11.94
CA GLY A 114 -12.20 3.95 -11.77
C GLY A 114 -11.67 4.52 -10.46
N GLN A 115 -11.03 3.73 -9.59
CA GLN A 115 -10.38 4.20 -8.37
C GLN A 115 -8.88 4.39 -8.56
N ARG A 116 -8.39 5.59 -8.29
CA ARG A 116 -6.96 5.91 -8.32
C ARG A 116 -6.29 5.49 -7.02
N ILE A 117 -5.24 4.70 -7.15
CA ILE A 117 -4.56 4.04 -6.04
C ILE A 117 -3.07 4.41 -6.04
N SER A 118 -2.53 4.75 -4.87
CA SER A 118 -1.09 4.81 -4.65
C SER A 118 -0.56 3.49 -4.09
N LEU A 119 0.47 2.94 -4.71
CA LEU A 119 1.14 1.71 -4.32
C LEU A 119 2.44 1.99 -3.56
N LYS A 120 2.53 1.44 -2.36
CA LYS A 120 3.70 1.53 -1.48
C LYS A 120 4.17 0.13 -1.09
N SER A 121 5.47 -0.09 -0.97
CA SER A 121 6.00 -1.31 -0.35
C SER A 121 7.05 -1.00 0.70
N THR A 122 7.16 -1.85 1.72
CA THR A 122 8.16 -1.71 2.78
C THR A 122 8.60 -3.04 3.36
N SER A 123 9.86 -3.11 3.78
CA SER A 123 10.45 -4.25 4.48
C SER A 123 11.43 -3.79 5.57
N ALA A 124 11.12 -2.63 6.18
CA ALA A 124 11.92 -2.03 7.24
C ALA A 124 12.13 -3.02 8.41
N LYS A 125 13.28 -2.92 9.10
CA LYS A 125 13.65 -3.89 10.16
C LYS A 125 12.76 -3.80 11.39
N ASP A 126 12.14 -2.65 11.62
CA ASP A 126 11.40 -2.23 12.81
C ASP A 126 9.89 -2.11 12.55
N LEU A 127 9.37 -2.77 11.52
CA LEU A 127 7.93 -2.81 11.24
C LEU A 127 7.14 -3.30 12.47
N ARG A 128 6.10 -2.52 12.81
CA ARG A 128 5.17 -2.84 13.89
C ARG A 128 3.90 -3.43 13.31
N VAL A 129 3.32 -4.40 14.01
CA VAL A 129 2.08 -5.05 13.56
C VAL A 129 0.92 -4.05 13.58
N GLY A 130 0.79 -3.27 14.66
CA GLY A 130 -0.34 -2.36 14.90
C GLY A 130 -0.27 -0.99 14.24
N SER A 131 0.82 -0.66 13.52
CA SER A 131 0.94 0.66 12.88
C SER A 131 1.69 0.60 11.56
N LEU A 132 1.34 1.48 10.62
CA LEU A 132 2.00 1.62 9.31
C LEU A 132 2.92 2.85 9.28
N HIS A 133 3.85 2.85 8.33
CA HIS A 133 4.76 3.96 8.07
C HIS A 133 4.98 4.10 6.56
N ILE A 134 4.80 5.31 6.05
CA ILE A 134 5.07 5.68 4.66
C ILE A 134 6.14 6.77 4.70
N SER A 135 7.38 6.39 4.41
CA SER A 135 8.54 7.29 4.46
C SER A 135 8.43 8.43 3.46
N LYS A 136 7.90 8.18 2.26
CA LYS A 136 7.65 9.16 1.20
C LYS A 136 6.24 8.98 0.63
N LEU A 137 5.31 9.81 1.10
CA LEU A 137 3.95 9.87 0.55
C LEU A 137 3.99 10.49 -0.85
N CYS A 138 4.49 11.72 -0.93
CA CYS A 138 4.67 12.50 -2.14
C CYS A 138 5.80 13.52 -1.97
N GLU A 139 6.23 14.09 -3.09
CA GLU A 139 7.20 15.19 -3.13
C GLU A 139 6.54 16.53 -2.82
N ALA A 140 7.27 17.34 -2.06
CA ALA A 140 6.83 18.65 -1.61
C ALA A 140 8.04 19.59 -1.56
N ALA A 141 8.52 19.99 -2.74
CA ALA A 141 9.68 20.89 -2.91
C ALA A 141 9.58 22.16 -2.05
N TRP A 142 8.37 22.71 -1.91
CA TRP A 142 8.10 23.90 -1.11
C TRP A 142 8.50 23.78 0.37
N ILE A 143 8.66 22.57 0.92
CA ILE A 143 9.07 22.37 2.33
C ILE A 143 10.44 23.03 2.59
N GLN A 144 11.35 22.97 1.63
CA GLN A 144 12.70 23.55 1.76
C GLN A 144 12.68 25.08 1.78
N ASP A 145 11.68 25.70 1.17
CA ASP A 145 11.55 27.15 1.04
C ASP A 145 10.52 27.77 1.99
N ALA A 146 9.77 26.95 2.72
CA ALA A 146 8.87 27.44 3.75
C ALA A 146 9.67 28.11 4.88
N ARG A 147 9.31 29.36 5.22
CA ARG A 147 9.97 30.17 6.27
C ARG A 147 9.01 30.62 7.38
N SER A 148 7.74 30.25 7.30
CA SER A 148 6.74 30.62 8.29
C SER A 148 5.70 29.51 8.48
N ALA A 149 5.11 29.47 9.67
CA ALA A 149 4.03 28.55 10.01
C ALA A 149 2.83 28.69 9.05
N SER A 150 2.49 29.92 8.67
CA SER A 150 1.43 30.20 7.68
C SER A 150 1.74 29.61 6.29
N HIS A 151 3.01 29.66 5.86
CA HIS A 151 3.41 29.05 4.59
C HIS A 151 3.31 27.52 4.67
N ARG A 152 3.83 26.90 5.74
CA ARG A 152 3.74 25.45 5.96
C ARG A 152 2.29 24.97 6.03
N GLU A 153 1.45 25.65 6.80
CA GLU A 153 0.02 25.32 6.94
C GLU A 153 -0.67 25.32 5.56
N ARG A 154 -0.59 26.44 4.83
CA ARG A 154 -1.29 26.61 3.55
C ARG A 154 -0.89 25.55 2.53
N ASN A 155 0.41 25.34 2.34
CA ASN A 155 0.88 24.39 1.34
C ASN A 155 0.60 22.95 1.75
N THR A 156 0.65 22.64 3.06
CA THR A 156 0.26 21.31 3.55
C THR A 156 -1.21 21.05 3.28
N LYS A 157 -2.10 21.98 3.65
CA LYS A 157 -3.54 21.83 3.44
C LYS A 157 -3.88 21.73 1.95
N GLN A 158 -3.27 22.57 1.12
CA GLN A 158 -3.44 22.52 -0.34
C GLN A 158 -2.97 21.17 -0.91
N LEU A 159 -1.79 20.70 -0.50
CA LEU A 159 -1.24 19.42 -0.94
C LEU A 159 -2.15 18.25 -0.59
N PHE A 160 -2.67 18.21 0.64
CA PHE A 160 -3.54 17.13 1.08
C PHE A 160 -4.92 17.21 0.44
N ALA A 161 -5.48 18.41 0.24
CA ALA A 161 -6.72 18.58 -0.52
C ALA A 161 -6.59 18.06 -1.97
N GLU A 162 -5.50 18.40 -2.65
CA GLU A 162 -5.18 17.89 -4.00
C GLU A 162 -5.02 16.36 -3.99
N TYR A 163 -4.30 15.83 -3.00
CA TYR A 163 -4.04 14.40 -2.86
C TYR A 163 -5.34 13.63 -2.64
N THR A 164 -6.18 14.03 -1.68
CA THR A 164 -7.42 13.31 -1.34
C THR A 164 -8.52 13.48 -2.39
N ALA A 165 -8.48 14.55 -3.19
CA ALA A 165 -9.36 14.70 -4.35
C ALA A 165 -8.94 13.80 -5.53
N THR A 166 -7.66 13.42 -5.60
CA THR A 166 -7.10 12.67 -6.73
C THR A 166 -6.96 11.18 -6.45
N VAL A 167 -6.62 10.80 -5.21
CA VAL A 167 -6.30 9.43 -4.82
C VAL A 167 -7.37 8.90 -3.88
N ASN A 168 -7.93 7.73 -4.18
CA ASN A 168 -8.98 7.09 -3.37
C ASN A 168 -8.40 6.26 -2.22
N ALA A 169 -7.28 5.57 -2.47
CA ALA A 169 -6.64 4.71 -1.47
C ALA A 169 -5.14 4.60 -1.66
N ILE A 170 -4.44 4.26 -0.58
CA ILE A 170 -3.05 3.80 -0.61
C ILE A 170 -3.06 2.31 -0.30
N ILE A 171 -2.50 1.48 -1.18
CA ILE A 171 -2.23 0.08 -0.90
C ILE A 171 -0.76 -0.07 -0.52
N GLN A 172 -0.51 -0.53 0.71
CA GLN A 172 0.83 -0.81 1.20
C GLN A 172 1.06 -2.31 1.34
N LEU A 173 2.07 -2.84 0.64
CA LEU A 173 2.61 -4.17 0.87
C LEU A 173 3.74 -4.13 1.92
N ARG A 174 3.59 -4.88 3.00
CA ARG A 174 4.55 -4.94 4.12
C ARG A 174 5.16 -6.33 4.21
N LEU A 175 6.49 -6.44 4.38
CA LEU A 175 7.17 -7.70 4.68
C LEU A 175 7.79 -7.68 6.08
N PHE A 176 7.25 -8.48 6.98
CA PHE A 176 7.86 -8.81 8.28
C PHE A 176 8.91 -9.90 8.09
N LYS A 177 10.14 -9.51 7.74
CA LYS A 177 11.25 -10.43 7.38
C LYS A 177 11.43 -11.59 8.35
N LYS A 178 11.51 -11.31 9.66
CA LYS A 178 11.69 -12.33 10.71
C LYS A 178 10.55 -13.35 10.79
N LYS A 179 9.36 -13.01 10.30
CA LYS A 179 8.16 -13.85 10.32
C LYS A 179 7.88 -14.51 8.97
N GLY A 180 8.63 -14.16 7.91
CA GLY A 180 8.30 -14.54 6.54
C GLY A 180 6.90 -14.09 6.10
N LEU A 181 6.36 -13.01 6.70
CA LEU A 181 4.95 -12.64 6.55
C LEU A 181 4.82 -11.40 5.67
N TYR A 182 4.12 -11.54 4.56
CA TYR A 182 3.57 -10.45 3.78
C TYR A 182 2.19 -10.05 4.28
N GLU A 183 1.91 -8.77 4.17
CA GLU A 183 0.61 -8.21 4.48
C GLU A 183 0.31 -7.04 3.54
N MET A 184 -0.86 -7.08 2.92
CA MET A 184 -1.38 -6.01 2.08
C MET A 184 -2.44 -5.25 2.86
N VAL A 185 -2.23 -3.95 3.01
CA VAL A 185 -3.12 -3.07 3.78
C VAL A 185 -3.61 -1.94 2.88
N ARG A 186 -4.93 -1.71 2.88
CA ARG A 186 -5.57 -0.53 2.30
C ARG A 186 -5.69 0.56 3.35
N ILE A 187 -5.20 1.74 3.01
CA ILE A 187 -5.35 2.97 3.80
C ILE A 187 -6.28 3.89 2.99
N PRO A 188 -7.50 4.16 3.46
CA PRO A 188 -8.40 5.07 2.78
C PRO A 188 -7.84 6.50 2.88
N THR A 189 -7.80 7.23 1.76
CA THR A 189 -7.28 8.61 1.77
C THR A 189 -8.21 9.59 2.48
N SER A 190 -9.47 9.22 2.72
CA SER A 190 -10.39 10.00 3.54
C SER A 190 -9.86 10.23 4.96
N VAL A 191 -9.08 9.30 5.53
CA VAL A 191 -8.38 9.50 6.81
C VAL A 191 -7.41 10.69 6.73
N LEU A 192 -6.81 10.95 5.57
CA LEU A 192 -5.87 12.06 5.37
C LEU A 192 -6.57 13.41 5.21
N ALA A 193 -7.90 13.44 4.97
CA ALA A 193 -8.66 14.68 4.88
C ALA A 193 -8.66 15.47 6.21
N GLN A 194 -8.43 14.78 7.33
CA GLN A 194 -8.29 15.36 8.68
C GLN A 194 -7.15 16.39 8.79
N VAL A 195 -6.23 16.44 7.81
CA VAL A 195 -5.20 17.49 7.71
C VAL A 195 -5.81 18.90 7.54
N ALA A 196 -7.01 19.01 6.97
CA ALA A 196 -7.69 20.28 6.77
C ALA A 196 -7.94 21.03 8.10
N ASP A 197 -8.18 20.28 9.17
CA ASP A 197 -8.57 20.80 10.49
C ASP A 197 -7.37 21.12 11.39
N VAL A 198 -6.13 20.84 10.95
CA VAL A 198 -4.93 21.10 11.74
C VAL A 198 -4.76 22.62 11.95
N PRO A 199 -4.69 23.11 13.20
CA PRO A 199 -4.52 24.53 13.46
C PRO A 199 -3.10 24.99 13.16
N ARG A 200 -2.95 26.27 12.78
CA ARG A 200 -1.66 26.87 12.41
C ARG A 200 -0.55 26.66 13.45
N VAL A 201 -0.89 26.63 14.73
CA VAL A 201 0.08 26.47 15.83
C VAL A 201 0.92 25.20 15.69
N GLU A 202 0.36 24.11 15.16
CA GLU A 202 1.07 22.85 14.93
C GLU A 202 2.14 22.96 13.83
N PHE A 203 2.05 23.98 12.98
CA PHE A 203 3.03 24.27 11.92
C PHE A 203 4.14 25.24 12.37
N ALA A 204 4.23 25.57 13.66
CA ALA A 204 5.20 26.53 14.17
C ALA A 204 6.66 26.11 13.88
N SER A 205 7.00 24.85 14.12
CA SER A 205 8.35 24.32 13.90
C SER A 205 8.71 24.21 12.40
N GLU A 206 10.00 24.20 12.08
CA GLU A 206 10.51 24.12 10.70
C GLU A 206 10.32 22.74 10.04
N GLY A 207 10.23 21.68 10.85
CA GLY A 207 9.96 20.31 10.42
C GLY A 207 8.94 19.67 11.35
N PRO A 208 7.67 20.11 11.30
CA PRO A 208 6.67 19.69 12.27
C PRO A 208 6.37 18.20 12.17
N SER A 209 6.10 17.61 13.34
CA SER A 209 5.64 16.25 13.52
C SER A 209 4.31 16.31 14.27
N ILE A 210 3.21 16.22 13.54
CA ILE A 210 1.87 16.54 14.01
C ILE A 210 1.05 15.26 14.13
N GLY A 211 0.51 14.97 15.31
CA GLY A 211 -0.49 13.92 15.49
C GLY A 211 -1.83 14.38 14.95
N ILE A 212 -2.47 13.56 14.11
CA ILE A 212 -3.73 13.88 13.44
C ILE A 212 -4.74 12.75 13.70
N PRO A 213 -5.95 13.05 14.23
CA PRO A 213 -6.40 14.38 14.68
C PRO A 213 -5.59 14.98 15.82
N VAL A 214 -5.53 16.32 15.84
CA VAL A 214 -4.85 17.06 16.91
C VAL A 214 -5.67 16.92 18.20
N GLY A 215 -5.01 16.53 19.28
CA GLY A 215 -5.65 16.30 20.59
C GLY A 215 -6.18 14.87 20.81
N GLN A 216 -6.14 14.00 19.79
CA GLN A 216 -6.49 12.59 19.94
C GLN A 216 -5.26 11.77 20.38
N ASP A 217 -5.43 10.87 21.35
CA ASP A 217 -4.39 9.91 21.78
C ASP A 217 -4.94 8.46 21.81
N PRO A 218 -4.40 7.54 21.00
CA PRO A 218 -3.43 7.80 19.93
C PRO A 218 -4.07 8.51 18.74
N PRO A 219 -3.32 9.37 18.00
CA PRO A 219 -3.79 9.92 16.74
C PRO A 219 -3.91 8.82 15.69
N ASP A 220 -4.75 9.05 14.68
CA ASP A 220 -4.90 8.15 13.54
C ASP A 220 -3.61 8.03 12.73
N PHE A 221 -2.84 9.12 12.62
CA PHE A 221 -1.49 9.11 12.06
C PHE A 221 -0.68 10.32 12.53
N THR A 222 0.63 10.28 12.27
CA THR A 222 1.53 11.41 12.47
C THR A 222 2.02 11.93 11.12
N LEU A 223 1.67 13.16 10.78
CA LEU A 223 2.22 13.88 9.64
C LEU A 223 3.60 14.43 9.98
N LYS A 224 4.59 14.21 9.13
CA LYS A 224 5.89 14.87 9.24
C LYS A 224 6.27 15.58 7.95
N LEU A 225 6.72 16.82 8.07
CA LEU A 225 7.33 17.57 6.97
C LEU A 225 8.85 17.49 7.11
N ASP A 226 9.49 16.71 6.24
CA ASP A 226 10.93 16.51 6.27
C ASP A 226 11.61 17.50 5.32
N ARG A 227 12.28 18.50 5.91
CA ARG A 227 13.01 19.53 5.19
C ARG A 227 14.28 19.01 4.51
N SER A 228 14.91 17.97 5.06
CA SER A 228 16.18 17.47 4.53
C SER A 228 16.01 16.83 3.14
N ASP A 229 14.86 16.20 2.92
CA ASP A 229 14.58 15.39 1.72
C ASP A 229 13.30 15.85 0.99
N ALA A 230 12.81 17.06 1.30
CA ALA A 230 11.65 17.71 0.67
C ALA A 230 10.43 16.77 0.50
N LYS A 231 10.12 15.98 1.54
CA LYS A 231 9.09 14.93 1.48
C LYS A 231 8.09 15.05 2.61
N VAL A 232 6.89 14.54 2.32
CA VAL A 232 5.87 14.28 3.32
C VAL A 232 5.97 12.82 3.77
N THR A 233 6.05 12.62 5.08
CA THR A 233 6.04 11.29 5.71
C THR A 233 4.74 11.12 6.51
N LEU A 234 4.13 9.94 6.38
CA LEU A 234 3.06 9.50 7.28
C LEU A 234 3.63 8.43 8.21
N ALA A 235 3.75 8.74 9.49
CA ALA A 235 4.26 7.83 10.51
C ALA A 235 3.15 7.38 11.44
N ARG A 236 3.32 6.22 12.08
CA ARG A 236 2.41 5.70 13.12
C ARG A 236 0.94 5.72 12.68
N ILE A 237 0.67 5.44 11.41
CA ILE A 237 -0.70 5.30 10.93
C ILE A 237 -1.31 4.15 11.71
N ASP A 238 -2.36 4.40 12.48
CA ASP A 238 -3.05 3.41 13.27
C ASP A 238 -3.69 2.40 12.31
N LYS A 239 -3.38 1.12 12.53
CA LYS A 239 -3.94 0.07 11.68
C LYS A 239 -5.46 -0.05 11.82
N ARG A 240 -6.05 0.45 12.91
CA ARG A 240 -7.51 0.44 13.13
C ARG A 240 -8.29 1.30 12.13
N VAL A 241 -7.64 2.31 11.53
CA VAL A 241 -8.25 3.13 10.46
C VAL A 241 -7.93 2.60 9.06
N CYS A 242 -7.41 1.37 8.97
CA CYS A 242 -7.02 0.71 7.73
C CYS A 242 -7.73 -0.65 7.59
N THR A 243 -7.72 -1.19 6.38
CA THR A 243 -8.22 -2.54 6.10
C THR A 243 -7.06 -3.47 5.75
N VAL A 244 -6.93 -4.60 6.44
CA VAL A 244 -6.03 -5.67 5.99
C VAL A 244 -6.73 -6.44 4.89
N GLU A 245 -6.23 -6.32 3.67
CA GLU A 245 -6.79 -7.00 2.52
C GLU A 245 -6.38 -8.47 2.52
N GLY A 246 -5.10 -8.76 2.76
CA GLY A 246 -4.60 -10.13 2.73
C GLY A 246 -3.25 -10.29 3.39
N THR A 247 -2.96 -11.52 3.80
CA THR A 247 -1.66 -11.92 4.32
C THR A 247 -1.16 -13.18 3.65
N TRP A 248 0.16 -13.28 3.46
CA TRP A 248 0.83 -14.45 2.90
C TRP A 248 2.03 -14.79 3.76
N ARG A 249 2.02 -15.96 4.38
CA ARG A 249 3.15 -16.48 5.15
C ARG A 249 3.97 -17.41 4.27
N LEU A 250 5.18 -16.98 3.95
CA LEU A 250 6.18 -17.85 3.34
C LEU A 250 6.57 -18.93 4.35
N ALA A 251 6.73 -20.17 3.87
CA ALA A 251 7.34 -21.21 4.68
C ALA A 251 8.69 -20.75 5.25
N PRO A 252 9.07 -21.20 6.46
CA PRO A 252 10.40 -20.95 6.99
C PRO A 252 11.44 -21.40 5.95
N GLN A 253 12.30 -20.49 5.50
CA GLN A 253 13.46 -20.93 4.73
C GLN A 253 14.37 -21.65 5.72
N THR A 254 14.45 -22.97 5.62
CA THR A 254 15.47 -23.74 6.34
C THR A 254 16.82 -23.16 5.92
N PRO A 255 17.64 -22.65 6.85
CA PRO A 255 18.99 -22.26 6.51
C PRO A 255 19.68 -23.48 5.90
N ARG A 256 20.16 -23.36 4.67
CA ARG A 256 21.18 -24.28 4.13
C ARG A 256 22.53 -23.83 4.66
#